data_AF-A0AAE1PBB1-F1
#
_entry.id   AF-A0AAE1PBB1-F1
#
_cell.length_a   1.000
_cell.length_b   1.000
_cell.length_c   1.000
_cell.angle_alpha   90.00
_cell.angle_beta   90.00
_cell.angle_gamma   90.00
#
_symmetry.space_group_name_H-M   'P 1'
#
loop_
_entity.id
_entity.type
_entity.pdbx_description
1 polymer ?
#
loop_
_entity_poly.entity_id
_entity_poly.type
_entity_poly.pdbx_seq_one_letter_code
_entity_poly.pdbx_strand_id
1 'polypeptide(L)'
;MYEDIPGYTHAVDLWACGVIMYTLLVGCPPFWHRKQMVMLRNIMEGKYSFLSPEWDDITDTPKDLISKLLVVDPTKRITVQEALTHDFFQIMQYKGRPFDARKMFQFGILCVRAVIRIQRLRFTPEPVSLGVTRIDPYRIKALRKLIDNCAFRVYGHWVKKGEGQDRAALFQNTPKIDFPRTPIISPLIISHA
;
A
#
# COMPACT_ATOMS: atom_id res chain seq x y z
N MET A 1 31.13 -4.38 -49.50
CA MET A 1 30.21 -4.85 -48.45
C MET A 1 30.98 -5.93 -47.71
N TYR A 2 31.13 -5.86 -46.39
CA TYR A 2 32.03 -6.77 -45.67
C TYR A 2 31.40 -8.17 -45.55
N GLU A 3 31.66 -9.05 -46.50
CA GLU A 3 31.04 -10.39 -46.59
C GLU A 3 31.65 -11.42 -45.63
N ASP A 4 32.84 -11.15 -45.07
CA ASP A 4 33.58 -12.09 -44.22
C ASP A 4 33.61 -11.73 -42.71
N ILE A 5 32.78 -10.78 -42.27
CA ILE A 5 32.73 -10.44 -40.84
C ILE A 5 31.75 -11.38 -40.13
N PRO A 6 32.21 -12.19 -39.16
CA PRO A 6 31.29 -13.00 -38.35
C PRO A 6 30.29 -12.06 -37.64
N GLY A 7 29.01 -12.39 -37.75
CA GLY A 7 27.92 -11.63 -37.14
C GLY A 7 28.04 -11.55 -35.62
N TYR A 8 27.31 -10.61 -35.01
CA TYR A 8 27.25 -10.50 -33.55
C TYR A 8 26.64 -11.76 -32.93
N THR A 9 27.06 -12.06 -31.69
CA THR A 9 26.54 -13.19 -30.91
C THR A 9 25.69 -12.70 -29.74
N HIS A 10 25.03 -13.61 -29.02
CA HIS A 10 24.27 -13.33 -27.79
C HIS A 10 25.11 -12.65 -26.67
N ALA A 11 26.44 -12.65 -26.79
CA ALA A 11 27.31 -11.93 -25.86
C ALA A 11 27.02 -10.42 -25.84
N VAL A 12 26.46 -9.84 -26.92
CA VAL A 12 26.07 -8.42 -26.97
C VAL A 12 25.02 -8.06 -25.91
N ASP A 13 24.11 -8.99 -25.60
CA ASP A 13 23.07 -8.78 -24.59
C ASP A 13 23.69 -8.67 -23.19
N LEU A 14 24.74 -9.44 -22.91
CA LEU A 14 25.45 -9.37 -21.63
C LEU A 14 26.23 -8.06 -21.46
N TRP A 15 26.76 -7.50 -22.55
CA TRP A 15 27.33 -6.16 -22.51
C TRP A 15 26.26 -5.12 -22.17
N ALA A 16 25.09 -5.19 -22.82
CA ALA A 16 23.97 -4.31 -22.53
C ALA A 16 23.49 -4.45 -21.07
N CYS A 17 23.41 -5.68 -20.55
CA CYS A 17 23.12 -5.94 -19.14
C CYS A 17 24.16 -5.29 -18.21
N GLY A 18 25.44 -5.34 -18.54
CA GLY A 18 26.49 -4.66 -17.77
C GLY A 18 26.31 -3.14 -17.74
N VAL A 19 25.98 -2.53 -18.87
CA VAL A 19 25.70 -1.09 -18.98
C VAL A 19 24.46 -0.71 -18.15
N ILE A 20 23.39 -1.50 -18.24
CA ILE A 20 22.16 -1.30 -17.47
C ILE A 20 22.44 -1.45 -15.97
N MET A 21 23.14 -2.50 -15.56
CA MET A 21 23.48 -2.75 -14.16
C MET A 21 24.32 -1.62 -13.57
N TYR A 22 25.35 -1.16 -14.28
CA TYR A 22 26.12 0.02 -13.87
C TYR A 22 25.20 1.23 -13.66
N THR A 23 24.32 1.50 -14.63
CA THR A 23 23.41 2.66 -14.58
C THR A 23 22.39 2.55 -13.43
N LEU A 24 21.89 1.34 -13.13
CA LEU A 24 20.94 1.13 -12.04
C LEU A 24 21.57 1.35 -10.66
N LEU A 25 22.87 1.11 -10.51
CA LEU A 25 23.55 1.23 -9.22
C LEU A 25 23.90 2.68 -8.88
N VAL A 26 24.36 3.48 -9.84
CA VAL A 26 24.85 4.84 -9.59
C VAL A 26 24.08 5.95 -10.32
N GLY A 27 23.11 5.60 -11.17
CA GLY A 27 22.26 6.56 -11.88
C GLY A 27 22.92 7.24 -13.09
N CYS A 28 24.16 6.87 -13.44
CA CYS A 28 24.87 7.38 -14.61
C CYS A 28 25.44 6.25 -15.47
N PRO A 29 25.54 6.40 -16.80
CA PRO A 29 26.06 5.34 -17.66
C PRO A 29 27.60 5.22 -17.57
N PRO A 30 28.17 4.01 -17.75
CA PRO A 30 29.62 3.79 -17.65
C PRO A 30 30.43 4.52 -18.73
N PHE A 31 29.82 4.76 -19.88
CA PHE A 31 30.43 5.45 -21.01
C PHE A 31 29.66 6.74 -21.29
N TRP A 32 30.20 7.87 -20.83
CA TRP A 32 29.63 9.19 -21.10
C TRP A 32 30.72 10.19 -21.46
N HIS A 33 30.49 10.96 -22.52
CA HIS A 33 31.33 12.09 -22.85
C HIS A 33 30.59 13.09 -23.74
N ARG A 34 30.85 14.39 -23.60
CA ARG A 34 30.21 15.45 -24.42
C ARG A 34 30.46 15.27 -25.92
N LYS A 35 31.67 14.84 -26.28
CA LYS A 35 32.06 14.50 -27.65
C LYS A 35 31.78 13.03 -27.93
N GLN A 36 30.86 12.74 -28.87
CA GLN A 36 30.46 11.38 -29.24
C GLN A 36 31.65 10.49 -29.65
N MET A 37 32.63 11.02 -30.37
CA MET A 37 33.82 10.25 -30.79
C MET A 37 34.63 9.70 -29.60
N VAL A 38 34.72 10.46 -28.50
CA VAL A 38 35.43 10.01 -27.29
C VAL A 38 34.62 8.96 -26.56
N MET A 39 33.29 9.12 -26.50
CA MET A 39 32.40 8.11 -25.93
C MET A 39 32.49 6.78 -26.67
N LEU A 40 32.44 6.81 -28.02
CA LEU A 40 32.61 5.64 -28.87
C LEU A 40 33.98 4.99 -28.67
N ARG A 41 35.04 5.80 -28.59
CA ARG A 41 36.39 5.31 -28.27
C ARG A 41 36.43 4.60 -26.91
N ASN A 42 35.83 5.17 -25.88
CA ASN A 42 35.78 4.54 -24.56
C ASN A 42 35.00 3.22 -24.60
N ILE A 43 33.93 3.12 -25.39
CA ILE A 43 33.18 1.86 -25.59
C ILE A 43 34.09 0.82 -26.27
N MET A 44 34.79 1.21 -27.35
CA MET A 44 35.70 0.32 -28.09
C MET A 44 36.90 -0.14 -27.25
N GLU A 45 37.39 0.72 -26.37
CA GLU A 45 38.50 0.42 -25.44
C GLU A 45 38.02 -0.27 -24.14
N GLY A 46 36.71 -0.34 -23.89
CA GLY A 46 36.16 -0.80 -22.61
C GLY A 46 36.58 0.06 -21.42
N LYS A 47 36.80 1.36 -21.65
CA LYS A 47 37.34 2.29 -20.66
C LYS A 47 36.22 2.95 -19.85
N TYR A 48 36.00 2.43 -18.65
CA TYR A 48 35.13 2.99 -17.61
C TYR A 48 35.82 2.90 -16.25
N SER A 49 35.27 3.57 -15.23
CA SER A 49 35.88 3.63 -13.90
C SER A 49 34.81 3.70 -12.83
N PHE A 50 35.01 2.98 -11.73
CA PHE A 50 34.19 3.09 -10.52
C PHE A 50 34.66 4.31 -9.70
N LEU A 51 34.08 5.47 -9.99
CA LEU A 51 34.49 6.75 -9.41
C LEU A 51 33.81 7.00 -8.05
N SER A 52 34.55 7.58 -7.11
CA SER A 52 34.01 8.16 -5.89
C SER A 52 33.28 9.48 -6.22
N PRO A 53 32.21 9.85 -5.48
CA PRO A 53 31.70 9.17 -4.29
C PRO A 53 30.66 8.07 -4.57
N GLU A 54 30.14 7.96 -5.79
CA GLU A 54 28.96 7.13 -6.07
C GLU A 54 29.20 5.63 -5.83
N TRP A 55 30.46 5.19 -5.98
CA TRP A 55 30.86 3.79 -5.81
C TRP A 55 31.46 3.46 -4.44
N ASP A 56 31.58 4.43 -3.53
CA ASP A 56 32.20 4.24 -2.21
C ASP A 56 31.35 3.36 -1.30
N ASP A 57 30.02 3.54 -1.35
CA ASP A 57 29.05 2.76 -0.54
C ASP A 57 28.68 1.41 -1.18
N ILE A 58 29.19 1.13 -2.39
CA ILE A 58 28.87 -0.09 -3.14
C ILE A 58 29.96 -1.14 -2.92
N THR A 59 29.54 -2.30 -2.41
CA THR A 59 30.43 -3.48 -2.22
C THR A 59 31.12 -3.94 -3.50
N ASP A 60 32.20 -4.71 -3.39
CA ASP A 60 32.97 -5.15 -4.55
C ASP A 60 32.26 -6.22 -5.39
N THR A 61 31.32 -6.98 -4.82
CA THR A 61 30.57 -8.04 -5.52
C THR A 61 29.88 -7.58 -6.82
N PRO A 62 29.08 -6.49 -6.84
CA PRO A 62 28.52 -5.95 -8.07
C PRO A 62 29.58 -5.36 -9.02
N LYS A 63 30.66 -4.76 -8.49
CA LYS A 63 31.76 -4.20 -9.30
C LYS A 63 32.46 -5.31 -10.09
N ASP A 64 32.71 -6.45 -9.43
CA ASP A 64 33.30 -7.64 -10.04
C ASP A 64 32.40 -8.20 -11.16
N LEU A 65 31.09 -8.32 -10.95
CA LEU A 65 30.16 -8.78 -11.99
C LEU A 65 30.15 -7.84 -13.20
N ILE A 66 30.09 -6.52 -12.98
CA ILE A 66 30.16 -5.53 -14.05
C ILE A 66 31.47 -5.65 -14.83
N SER A 67 32.58 -5.89 -14.13
CA SER A 67 33.88 -6.06 -14.77
C SER A 67 33.94 -7.25 -15.73
N LYS A 68 33.22 -8.32 -15.41
CA LYS A 68 33.10 -9.54 -16.22
C LYS A 68 32.09 -9.38 -17.38
N LEU A 69 31.08 -8.52 -17.23
CA LEU A 69 30.10 -8.20 -18.27
C LEU A 69 30.65 -7.20 -19.30
N LEU A 70 31.39 -6.19 -18.86
CA LEU A 70 31.94 -5.12 -19.70
C LEU A 70 33.34 -5.46 -20.24
N VAL A 71 33.51 -6.70 -20.73
CA VAL A 71 34.72 -7.16 -21.42
C VAL A 71 34.56 -6.95 -22.93
N VAL A 72 35.50 -6.23 -23.55
CA VAL A 72 35.45 -5.88 -24.99
C VAL A 72 35.46 -7.14 -25.86
N ASP A 73 36.35 -8.08 -25.54
CA ASP A 73 36.46 -9.37 -26.22
C ASP A 73 35.25 -10.26 -25.86
N PRO A 74 34.33 -10.55 -26.80
CA PRO A 74 33.12 -11.31 -26.53
C PRO A 74 33.41 -12.77 -26.14
N THR A 75 34.59 -13.31 -26.50
CA THR A 75 34.97 -14.70 -26.14
C THR A 75 35.43 -14.83 -24.70
N LYS A 76 35.91 -13.73 -24.10
CA LYS A 76 36.33 -13.64 -22.70
C LYS A 76 35.25 -13.10 -21.78
N ARG A 77 34.17 -12.56 -22.36
CA ARG A 77 33.02 -12.05 -21.61
C ARG A 77 32.32 -13.21 -20.92
N ILE A 78 31.92 -12.99 -19.67
CA ILE A 78 31.17 -13.98 -18.90
C ILE A 78 29.92 -14.44 -19.67
N THR A 79 29.55 -15.70 -19.54
CA THR A 79 28.32 -16.25 -20.13
C THR A 79 27.10 -15.99 -19.24
N VAL A 80 25.89 -16.19 -19.78
CA VAL A 80 24.64 -16.01 -19.02
C VAL A 80 24.59 -16.94 -17.81
N GLN A 81 24.98 -18.20 -18.01
CA GLN A 81 24.97 -19.22 -16.96
C GLN A 81 25.94 -18.86 -15.84
N GLU A 82 27.17 -18.47 -16.19
CA GLU A 82 28.17 -18.03 -15.21
C GLU A 82 27.72 -16.76 -14.46
N ALA A 83 27.14 -15.79 -15.18
CA ALA A 83 26.62 -14.57 -14.59
C ALA A 83 25.50 -14.85 -13.57
N LEU A 84 24.57 -15.77 -13.86
CA LEU A 84 23.50 -16.17 -12.93
C LEU A 84 24.02 -16.91 -11.70
N THR A 85 25.15 -17.63 -11.83
CA THR A 85 25.81 -18.29 -10.69
C THR A 85 26.67 -17.35 -9.85
N HIS A 86 26.87 -16.10 -10.27
CA HIS A 86 27.69 -15.13 -9.59
C HIS A 86 27.17 -14.79 -8.18
N ASP A 87 28.07 -14.55 -7.23
CA ASP A 87 27.75 -14.23 -5.82
C ASP A 87 26.74 -13.09 -5.66
N PHE A 88 26.76 -12.13 -6.61
CA PHE A 88 25.80 -11.04 -6.69
C PHE A 88 24.34 -11.53 -6.64
N PHE A 89 24.02 -12.60 -7.38
CA PHE A 89 22.68 -13.18 -7.39
C PHE A 89 22.46 -14.22 -6.29
N GLN A 90 23.51 -14.80 -5.72
CA GLN A 90 23.40 -15.76 -4.63
C GLN A 90 22.91 -15.13 -3.32
N ILE A 91 23.29 -13.86 -3.06
CA ILE A 91 22.82 -13.10 -1.89
C ILE A 91 21.29 -12.94 -1.91
N MET A 92 20.69 -12.94 -3.10
CA MET A 92 19.26 -12.81 -3.34
C MET A 92 18.53 -14.16 -3.37
N GLN A 93 19.00 -15.19 -2.65
CA GLN A 93 18.14 -16.34 -2.32
C GLN A 93 16.98 -15.86 -1.44
N TYR A 94 15.96 -15.30 -2.08
CA TYR A 94 14.63 -15.11 -1.55
C TYR A 94 14.14 -16.51 -1.20
N LYS A 95 14.37 -16.91 0.05
CA LYS A 95 13.59 -17.99 0.66
C LYS A 95 12.16 -17.52 0.58
N GLY A 96 11.46 -17.93 -0.48
CA GLY A 96 10.07 -17.57 -0.70
C GLY A 96 9.35 -17.74 0.61
N ARG A 97 8.70 -16.67 1.11
CA ARG A 97 7.92 -16.82 2.33
C ARG A 97 6.95 -17.97 2.06
N PRO A 98 6.95 -19.04 2.88
CA PRO A 98 6.09 -20.17 2.61
C PRO A 98 4.65 -19.66 2.57
N PHE A 99 3.91 -20.08 1.55
CA PHE A 99 2.51 -19.71 1.41
C PHE A 99 1.75 -20.20 2.63
N ASP A 100 1.24 -19.26 3.43
CA ASP A 100 0.43 -19.53 4.61
C ASP A 100 -1.03 -19.21 4.28
N ALA A 101 -1.75 -20.26 3.87
CA ALA A 101 -3.17 -20.17 3.49
C ALA A 101 -4.02 -19.54 4.60
N ARG A 102 -3.70 -19.80 5.86
CA ARG A 102 -4.44 -19.28 7.01
C ARG A 102 -4.27 -17.77 7.13
N LYS A 103 -3.04 -17.26 6.98
CA LYS A 103 -2.78 -15.81 7.01
C LYS A 103 -3.41 -15.09 5.82
N MET A 104 -3.33 -15.66 4.61
CA MET A 104 -3.99 -15.06 3.44
C MET A 104 -5.51 -15.01 3.61
N PHE A 105 -6.13 -16.07 4.14
CA PHE A 105 -7.55 -16.09 4.43
C PHE A 105 -7.95 -15.08 5.50
N GLN A 106 -7.19 -14.98 6.60
CA GLN A 106 -7.40 -13.97 7.64
C GLN A 106 -7.33 -12.55 7.09
N PHE A 107 -6.36 -12.27 6.21
CA PHE A 107 -6.22 -10.98 5.55
C PHE A 107 -7.41 -10.70 4.63
N GLY A 108 -7.88 -11.70 3.88
CA GLY A 108 -9.10 -11.62 3.09
C GLY A 108 -10.33 -11.25 3.93
N ILE A 109 -10.53 -11.90 5.08
CA ILE A 109 -11.59 -11.56 6.03
C ILE A 109 -11.43 -10.11 6.53
N LEU A 110 -10.21 -9.71 6.90
CA LEU A 110 -9.93 -8.36 7.40
C LEU A 110 -10.29 -7.31 6.35
N CYS A 111 -9.89 -7.52 5.10
CA CYS A 111 -10.22 -6.65 3.97
C CYS A 111 -11.74 -6.55 3.76
N VAL A 112 -12.45 -7.68 3.75
CA VAL A 112 -13.92 -7.69 3.61
C VAL A 112 -14.57 -6.90 4.75
N ARG A 113 -14.14 -7.13 6.00
CA ARG A 113 -14.66 -6.38 7.18
C ARG A 113 -14.36 -4.88 7.08
N ALA A 114 -13.16 -4.52 6.63
CA ALA A 114 -12.77 -3.12 6.43
C ALA A 114 -13.62 -2.45 5.35
N VAL A 115 -13.83 -3.11 4.20
CA VAL A 115 -14.68 -2.58 3.12
C VAL A 115 -16.13 -2.41 3.59
N ILE A 116 -16.71 -3.40 4.28
CA ILE A 116 -18.06 -3.29 4.85
C ILE A 116 -18.12 -2.14 5.85
N ARG A 117 -17.10 -1.98 6.71
CA ARG A 117 -16.99 -0.86 7.66
C ARG A 117 -16.98 0.47 6.93
N ILE A 118 -16.17 0.61 5.88
CA ILE A 118 -16.03 1.82 5.06
C ILE A 118 -17.35 2.16 4.36
N GLN A 119 -18.00 1.20 3.72
CA GLN A 119 -19.29 1.41 3.05
C GLN A 119 -20.39 1.83 4.03
N ARG A 120 -20.31 1.37 5.28
CA ARG A 120 -21.25 1.72 6.35
C ARG A 120 -20.83 2.95 7.15
N LEU A 121 -19.70 3.63 6.84
CA LEU A 121 -19.24 4.81 7.57
C LEU A 121 -20.30 5.91 7.65
N ARG A 122 -21.08 6.13 6.59
CA ARG A 122 -22.18 7.11 6.59
C ARG A 122 -23.32 6.79 7.56
N PHE A 123 -23.40 5.54 8.03
CA PHE A 123 -24.40 5.06 8.99
C PHE A 123 -23.81 4.74 10.35
N THR A 124 -22.48 4.86 10.53
CA THR A 124 -21.89 4.67 11.85
C THR A 124 -22.14 5.91 12.69
N PRO A 125 -22.87 5.80 13.82
CA PRO A 125 -23.07 6.94 14.71
C PRO A 125 -21.70 7.41 15.24
N GLU A 126 -21.53 8.72 15.39
CA GLU A 126 -20.33 9.27 16.02
C GLU A 126 -20.16 8.62 17.40
N PRO A 127 -18.95 8.13 17.73
CA PRO A 127 -18.70 7.53 19.02
C PRO A 127 -18.93 8.57 20.11
N VAL A 128 -19.90 8.31 20.97
CA VAL A 128 -20.28 9.21 22.05
C VAL A 128 -19.19 9.18 23.13
N SER A 129 -18.54 10.31 23.38
CA SER A 129 -17.51 10.41 24.43
C SER A 129 -18.12 10.25 25.83
N LEU A 130 -17.63 9.26 26.58
CA LEU A 130 -18.08 8.98 27.96
C LEU A 130 -17.78 10.13 28.94
N GLY A 131 -16.76 10.94 28.68
CA GLY A 131 -16.45 12.10 29.52
C GLY A 131 -17.47 13.23 29.37
N VAL A 132 -17.86 13.53 28.12
CA VAL A 132 -18.82 14.60 27.82
C VAL A 132 -20.22 14.23 28.30
N THR A 133 -20.62 12.97 28.13
CA THR A 133 -21.93 12.47 28.58
C THR A 133 -22.14 12.52 30.08
N ARG A 134 -21.08 12.34 30.87
CA ARG A 134 -21.17 12.35 32.33
C ARG A 134 -21.32 13.77 32.89
N ILE A 135 -20.74 14.76 32.22
CA ILE A 135 -20.74 16.16 32.68
C ILE A 135 -21.99 16.90 32.18
N ASP A 136 -22.35 16.71 30.91
CA ASP A 136 -23.52 17.34 30.30
C ASP A 136 -24.15 16.40 29.25
N PRO A 137 -25.05 15.49 29.68
CA PRO A 137 -25.72 14.55 28.78
C PRO A 137 -26.69 15.23 27.81
N TYR A 138 -27.16 16.45 28.14
CA TYR A 138 -28.07 17.21 27.29
C TYR A 138 -27.37 17.83 26.09
N ARG A 139 -26.05 18.04 26.13
CA ARG A 139 -25.28 18.54 24.98
C ARG A 139 -25.36 17.62 23.76
N ILE A 140 -25.51 16.32 23.96
CA ILE A 140 -25.56 15.33 22.90
C ILE A 140 -27.00 15.13 22.45
N LYS A 141 -27.31 15.54 21.21
CA LYS A 141 -28.67 15.54 20.64
C LYS A 141 -29.37 14.17 20.75
N ALA A 142 -28.63 13.07 20.59
CA ALA A 142 -29.17 11.72 20.71
C ALA A 142 -29.60 11.39 22.14
N LEU A 143 -28.80 11.75 23.14
CA LEU A 143 -29.11 11.52 24.56
C LEU A 143 -30.22 12.44 25.05
N ARG A 144 -30.17 13.73 24.69
CA ARG A 144 -31.28 14.67 24.96
C ARG A 144 -32.62 14.10 24.51
N LYS A 145 -32.71 13.65 23.25
CA LYS A 145 -33.94 13.06 22.71
C LYS A 145 -34.37 11.80 23.46
N LEU A 146 -33.43 10.95 23.86
CA LEU A 146 -33.75 9.75 24.65
C LEU A 146 -34.31 10.11 26.03
N ILE A 147 -33.64 11.03 26.72
CA ILE A 147 -34.04 11.52 28.04
C ILE A 147 -35.41 12.20 27.96
N ASP A 148 -35.63 13.08 26.99
CA ASP A 148 -36.90 13.78 26.79
C ASP A 148 -38.04 12.80 26.46
N ASN A 149 -37.79 11.79 25.64
CA ASN A 149 -38.77 10.74 25.35
C ASN A 149 -39.12 9.92 26.61
N CYS A 150 -38.13 9.57 27.42
CA CYS A 150 -38.36 8.87 28.69
C CYS A 150 -39.15 9.74 29.66
N ALA A 151 -38.79 11.01 29.82
CA ALA A 151 -39.49 11.97 30.65
C ALA A 151 -40.94 12.17 30.19
N PHE A 152 -41.18 12.29 28.88
CA PHE A 152 -42.54 12.41 28.33
C PHE A 152 -43.37 11.15 28.57
N ARG A 153 -42.78 9.95 28.48
CA ARG A 153 -43.49 8.70 28.81
C ARG A 153 -43.91 8.62 30.27
N VAL A 154 -43.09 9.11 31.19
CA VAL A 154 -43.38 9.07 32.64
C VAL A 154 -44.33 10.21 33.03
N TYR A 155 -44.07 11.44 32.61
CA TYR A 155 -44.79 12.63 33.07
C TYR A 155 -45.83 13.16 32.09
N GLY A 156 -45.93 12.60 30.88
CA GLY A 156 -46.86 13.08 29.85
C GLY A 156 -48.33 13.03 30.25
N HIS A 157 -48.69 12.14 31.20
CA HIS A 157 -50.05 12.06 31.73
C HIS A 157 -50.39 13.17 32.76
N TRP A 158 -49.39 13.89 33.28
CA TRP A 158 -49.57 15.05 34.17
C TRP A 158 -49.73 16.36 33.40
N VAL A 159 -49.52 16.34 32.08
CA VAL A 159 -49.68 17.50 31.20
C VAL A 159 -51.16 17.70 30.89
N LYS A 160 -51.78 18.74 31.47
CA LYS A 160 -53.21 19.05 31.28
C LYS A 160 -53.48 19.61 29.87
N LYS A 161 -54.38 18.99 29.13
CA LYS A 161 -54.78 19.38 27.75
C LYS A 161 -55.93 20.40 27.74
N GLY A 162 -55.75 21.57 28.36
CA GLY A 162 -56.77 22.64 28.38
C GLY A 162 -56.72 23.57 27.17
N GLU A 163 -57.83 24.21 26.82
CA GLU A 163 -58.03 24.99 25.58
C GLU A 163 -57.23 26.32 25.48
N GLY A 164 -56.52 26.73 26.53
CA GLY A 164 -55.82 28.02 26.58
C GLY A 164 -54.29 27.99 26.54
N GLN A 165 -53.65 26.84 26.30
CA GLN A 165 -52.19 26.77 26.22
C GLN A 165 -51.70 26.65 24.78
N ASP A 166 -50.80 27.56 24.40
CA ASP A 166 -50.18 27.62 23.09
C ASP A 166 -49.45 26.31 22.80
N ARG A 167 -50.04 25.51 21.91
CA ARG A 167 -49.67 24.11 21.64
C ARG A 167 -48.27 23.97 21.05
N ALA A 168 -47.65 25.07 20.63
CA ALA A 168 -46.29 25.11 20.12
C ALA A 168 -45.21 25.00 21.22
N ALA A 169 -45.53 25.34 22.48
CA ALA A 169 -44.55 25.41 23.57
C ALA A 169 -44.37 24.10 24.35
N LEU A 170 -45.27 23.11 24.19
CA LEU A 170 -45.33 21.91 25.02
C LEU A 170 -45.54 20.63 24.17
N PHE A 171 -44.51 20.18 23.45
CA PHE A 171 -44.48 18.85 22.80
C PHE A 171 -45.23 18.74 21.46
N GLN A 172 -44.46 18.53 20.40
CA GLN A 172 -44.95 17.85 19.19
C GLN A 172 -45.65 16.54 19.60
N ASN A 173 -46.92 16.36 19.19
CA ASN A 173 -47.78 15.21 19.56
C ASN A 173 -47.37 13.86 18.94
N THR A 174 -46.17 13.78 18.36
CA THR A 174 -45.59 12.56 17.83
C THR A 174 -44.10 12.55 18.17
N PRO A 175 -43.57 11.46 18.77
CA PRO A 175 -42.14 11.34 18.97
C PRO A 175 -41.45 11.38 17.61
N LYS A 176 -40.53 12.33 17.39
CA LYS A 176 -39.67 12.35 16.19
C LYS A 176 -38.67 11.20 16.26
N ILE A 177 -39.06 10.07 15.70
CA ILE A 177 -38.17 8.92 15.49
C ILE A 177 -37.41 9.18 14.18
N ASP A 178 -36.25 9.83 14.30
CA ASP A 178 -35.36 10.10 13.14
C ASP A 178 -34.50 8.88 12.75
N PHE A 179 -34.64 7.75 13.45
CA PHE A 179 -33.96 6.51 13.08
C PHE A 179 -34.87 5.70 12.15
N PRO A 180 -34.44 5.33 10.92
CA PRO A 180 -35.17 4.35 10.15
C PRO A 180 -35.32 3.10 11.02
N ARG A 181 -36.51 2.51 11.07
CA ARG A 181 -36.70 1.16 11.63
C ARG A 181 -35.73 0.26 10.88
N THR A 182 -34.55 -0.01 11.42
CA THR A 182 -33.82 -1.20 11.03
C THR A 182 -34.79 -2.34 11.30
N PRO A 183 -35.13 -3.18 10.32
CA PRO A 183 -35.91 -4.36 10.60
C PRO A 183 -35.20 -5.06 11.75
N ILE A 184 -35.95 -5.37 12.80
CA ILE A 184 -35.50 -6.19 13.90
C ILE A 184 -35.10 -7.50 13.24
N ILE A 185 -33.82 -7.65 12.91
CA ILE A 185 -33.25 -8.95 12.61
C ILE A 185 -33.38 -9.66 13.95
N SER A 186 -34.35 -10.56 13.97
CA SER A 186 -34.59 -11.53 15.02
C SER A 186 -33.24 -12.01 15.55
N PRO A 187 -33.04 -12.10 16.88
CA PRO A 187 -31.89 -12.83 17.38
C PRO A 187 -31.98 -14.24 16.81
N LEU A 188 -30.98 -14.61 16.00
CA LEU A 188 -30.75 -15.97 15.57
C LEU A 188 -30.81 -16.84 16.83
N ILE A 189 -31.90 -17.58 16.96
CA ILE A 189 -32.02 -18.68 17.90
C ILE A 189 -30.95 -19.67 17.45
N ILE A 190 -29.83 -19.69 18.15
CA ILE A 190 -28.91 -20.82 18.13
C ILE A 190 -29.67 -21.94 18.84
N SER A 191 -30.40 -22.73 18.06
CA SER A 191 -30.92 -24.01 18.48
C SER A 191 -29.72 -24.92 18.69
N HIS A 192 -29.46 -25.29 19.94
CA HIS A 192 -28.68 -26.46 20.27
C HIS A 192 -29.32 -27.68 19.58
N ALA A 193 -28.49 -28.42 18.84
CA ALA A 193 -28.58 -29.85 18.60
C ALA A 193 -27.14 -30.36 18.50
#